data_AF-A0A4Q3M8Z1-F1
#
_entry.id   AF-A0A4Q3M8Z1-F1
#
_cell.length_a   1.000
_cell.length_b   1.000
_cell.length_c   1.000
_cell.angle_alpha   90.00
_cell.angle_beta   90.00
_cell.angle_gamma   90.00
#
_symmetry.space_group_name_H-M   'P 1'
#
loop_
_entity.id
_entity.type
_entity.pdbx_description
1 polymer ?
#
loop_
_entity_poly.entity_id
_entity_poly.type
_entity_poly.pdbx_seq_one_letter_code
_entity_poly.pdbx_strand_id
1 'polypeptide(L)'
;MGLVKISDPMHDNLRTASDALSRSINAQAEHWMRIGMLSELYPSLTYSDICQLLLRDAQAGVAASWERGAAVAPTRLSVRKAAA
;
A
#
# COMPACT_ATOMS: atom_id res chain seq x y z
N MET A 1 -10.17 14.19 -2.02
CA MET A 1 -10.36 12.72 -2.06
C MET A 1 -11.77 12.43 -2.51
N GLY A 2 -11.95 11.55 -3.49
CA GLY A 2 -13.28 11.07 -3.91
C GLY A 2 -13.84 10.08 -2.88
N LEU A 3 -15.15 10.13 -2.63
CA LEU A 3 -15.83 9.18 -1.74
C LEU A 3 -16.13 7.91 -2.52
N VAL A 4 -15.55 6.78 -2.10
CA VAL A 4 -15.90 5.46 -2.64
C VAL A 4 -16.97 4.85 -1.74
N LYS A 5 -18.14 4.55 -2.32
CA LYS A 5 -19.20 3.83 -1.61
C LYS A 5 -18.90 2.34 -1.62
N ILE A 6 -19.02 1.70 -0.46
CA ILE A 6 -18.93 0.25 -0.28
C ILE A 6 -20.20 -0.26 0.41
N SER A 7 -20.49 -1.54 0.30
CA SER A 7 -21.66 -2.14 0.96
C SER A 7 -21.48 -2.22 2.48
N ASP A 8 -22.59 -2.19 3.24
CA ASP A 8 -22.56 -2.28 4.70
C ASP A 8 -21.82 -3.55 5.20
N PRO A 9 -22.04 -4.76 4.63
CA PRO A 9 -21.28 -5.94 5.04
C PRO A 9 -19.77 -5.80 4.82
N MET A 10 -19.35 -5.09 3.75
CA MET A 10 -17.93 -4.85 3.49
C MET A 10 -17.34 -3.86 4.50
N HIS A 11 -18.11 -2.84 4.89
CA HIS A 11 -17.70 -1.90 5.92
C HIS A 11 -17.54 -2.58 7.29
N ASP A 12 -18.42 -3.53 7.64
CA ASP A 12 -18.32 -4.31 8.88
C ASP A 12 -17.11 -5.25 8.89
N ASN A 13 -16.83 -5.89 7.75
CA ASN A 13 -15.61 -6.69 7.56
C ASN A 13 -14.34 -5.82 7.71
N LEU A 14 -14.33 -4.62 7.13
CA LEU A 14 -13.24 -3.67 7.28
C LEU A 14 -13.02 -3.28 8.74
N ARG A 15 -14.09 -2.97 9.48
CA ARG A 15 -14.01 -2.64 10.91
C ARG A 15 -13.37 -3.78 11.70
N THR A 16 -13.88 -5.00 11.53
CA THR A 16 -13.38 -6.19 12.23
C THR A 16 -11.90 -6.45 11.93
N ALA A 17 -11.51 -6.39 10.65
CA ALA A 17 -10.12 -6.59 10.25
C ALA A 17 -9.19 -5.46 10.73
N SER A 18 -9.68 -4.21 10.70
CA SER A 18 -8.96 -3.03 11.17
C SER A 18 -8.59 -3.17 12.66
N ASP A 19 -9.55 -3.58 13.48
CA ASP A 19 -9.36 -3.79 14.92
C ASP A 19 -8.36 -4.95 15.17
N ALA A 20 -8.55 -6.08 14.48
CA ALA A 20 -7.68 -7.25 14.63
C ALA A 20 -6.23 -7.01 14.17
N LEU A 21 -6.04 -6.22 13.11
CA LEU A 21 -4.73 -5.97 12.50
C LEU A 21 -4.08 -4.65 12.97
N SER A 22 -4.69 -3.98 13.95
CA SER A 22 -4.18 -2.73 14.54
C SER A 22 -3.91 -1.64 13.49
N ARG A 23 -4.87 -1.40 12.59
CA ARG A 23 -4.85 -0.32 11.60
C ARG A 23 -6.06 0.59 11.76
N SER A 24 -6.06 1.76 11.13
CA SER A 24 -7.30 2.53 10.93
C SER A 24 -8.14 1.89 9.82
N ILE A 25 -9.46 2.13 9.82
CA ILE A 25 -10.37 1.58 8.80
C ILE A 25 -9.92 1.97 7.40
N ASN A 26 -9.51 3.23 7.21
CA ASN A 26 -8.99 3.71 5.94
C ASN A 26 -7.68 3.03 5.54
N ALA A 27 -6.75 2.83 6.48
CA ALA A 27 -5.49 2.14 6.21
C ALA A 27 -5.71 0.66 5.87
N GLN A 28 -6.70 0.02 6.50
CA GLN A 28 -7.08 -1.36 6.18
C GLN A 28 -7.73 -1.45 4.78
N ALA A 29 -8.59 -0.49 4.43
CA ALA A 29 -9.18 -0.40 3.10
C ALA A 29 -8.12 -0.17 2.02
N GLU A 30 -7.20 0.77 2.26
CA GLU A 30 -6.05 1.04 1.38
C GLU A 30 -5.18 -0.21 1.20
N HIS A 31 -4.91 -0.95 2.28
CA HIS A 31 -4.16 -2.19 2.22
C HIS A 31 -4.85 -3.22 1.31
N TRP A 32 -6.15 -3.47 1.47
CA TRP A 32 -6.87 -4.41 0.61
C TRP A 32 -6.90 -3.97 -0.86
N MET A 33 -7.16 -2.69 -1.13
CA MET A 33 -7.13 -2.15 -2.50
C MET A 33 -5.76 -2.31 -3.15
N ARG A 34 -4.70 -2.01 -2.40
CA ARG A 34 -3.30 -2.16 -2.82
C ARG A 34 -2.92 -3.61 -3.10
N ILE A 35 -3.27 -4.53 -2.22
CA ILE A 35 -3.03 -5.97 -2.42
C ILE A 35 -3.81 -6.49 -3.64
N GLY A 36 -5.09 -6.14 -3.77
CA GLY A 36 -5.93 -6.55 -4.90
C GLY A 36 -5.35 -6.10 -6.23
N MET A 37 -4.99 -4.82 -6.35
CA MET A 37 -4.40 -4.28 -7.57
C MET A 37 -3.04 -4.92 -7.90
N LEU A 38 -2.16 -5.11 -6.90
CA LEU A 38 -0.86 -5.76 -7.15
C LEU A 38 -1.02 -7.22 -7.55
N SER A 39 -2.04 -7.91 -7.03
CA SER A 39 -2.36 -9.28 -7.43
C SER A 39 -2.84 -9.36 -8.88
N GLU A 40 -3.58 -8.35 -9.36
CA GLU A 40 -4.00 -8.24 -10.76
C GLU A 40 -2.83 -7.91 -11.69
N LEU A 41 -1.96 -6.98 -11.30
CA LEU A 41 -0.80 -6.56 -12.11
C LEU A 41 0.31 -7.61 -12.17
N TYR A 42 0.47 -8.39 -11.11
CA TYR A 42 1.54 -9.36 -10.95
C TYR A 42 0.97 -10.74 -10.56
N PRO A 43 0.23 -11.42 -11.46
CA PRO A 43 -0.50 -12.65 -11.12
C PRO A 43 0.39 -13.84 -10.76
N SER A 44 1.70 -13.76 -11.03
CA SER A 44 2.68 -14.77 -10.63
C SER A 44 3.21 -14.59 -9.21
N LEU A 45 2.99 -13.44 -8.58
CA LEU A 45 3.44 -13.19 -7.22
C LEU A 45 2.45 -13.75 -6.20
N THR A 46 2.97 -14.37 -5.16
CA THR A 46 2.14 -14.78 -4.03
C THR A 46 1.83 -13.59 -3.12
N TYR A 47 0.84 -13.73 -2.24
CA TYR A 47 0.56 -12.72 -1.21
C TYR A 47 1.79 -12.36 -0.39
N SER A 48 2.63 -13.35 -0.03
CA SER A 48 3.86 -13.12 0.73
C SER A 48 4.87 -12.28 -0.07
N ASP A 49 5.01 -12.55 -1.38
CA ASP A 49 5.89 -11.78 -2.25
C ASP A 49 5.43 -10.33 -2.38
N ILE A 50 4.12 -10.11 -2.51
CA ILE A 50 3.52 -8.77 -2.54
C ILE A 50 3.80 -8.04 -1.21
N CYS A 51 3.62 -8.69 -0.07
CA CYS A 51 3.94 -8.11 1.24
C CYS A 51 5.44 -7.72 1.36
N GLN A 52 6.34 -8.58 0.89
CA GLN A 52 7.77 -8.28 0.89
C GLN A 52 8.11 -7.10 -0.02
N LEU A 53 7.49 -7.03 -1.21
CA LEU A 53 7.64 -5.91 -2.13
C LEU A 53 7.21 -4.59 -1.47
N LEU A 54 6.04 -4.56 -0.83
CA LEU A 54 5.54 -3.39 -0.12
C LEU A 54 6.46 -2.95 1.03
N LEU A 55 7.01 -3.90 1.78
CA LEU A 55 7.96 -3.60 2.86
C LEU A 55 9.27 -2.99 2.31
N ARG A 56 9.79 -3.55 1.21
CA ARG A 56 11.00 -3.04 0.54
C ARG A 56 10.79 -1.63 0.01
N ASP A 57 9.66 -1.35 -0.63
CA ASP A 57 9.30 -0.01 -1.11
C ASP A 57 9.24 1.00 0.05
N ALA A 58 8.61 0.63 1.17
CA ALA A 58 8.54 1.46 2.37
C ALA A 58 9.93 1.75 2.97
N GLN A 59 10.79 0.73 3.07
CA GLN A 59 12.17 0.89 3.57
C GLN A 59 13.04 1.75 2.65
N ALA A 60 12.84 1.67 1.34
CA ALA A 60 13.54 2.48 0.35
C ALA A 60 13.06 3.95 0.32
N GLY A 61 12.03 4.31 1.10
CA GLY A 61 11.37 5.61 1.02
C GLY A 61 10.65 5.83 -0.32
N VAL A 62 10.44 4.76 -1.08
CA VAL A 62 9.73 4.78 -2.36
C VAL A 62 8.26 4.54 -2.03
N ALA A 63 7.56 5.58 -1.58
CA ALA A 63 6.11 5.50 -1.44
C ALA A 63 5.52 5.14 -2.81
N ALA A 64 4.98 3.93 -2.90
CA ALA A 64 4.19 3.41 -4.01
C ALA A 64 4.73 3.76 -5.40
N SER A 65 5.84 3.12 -5.79
CA SER A 65 6.36 3.15 -7.16
C SER A 65 5.29 2.86 -8.22
N TRP A 66 4.34 2.01 -7.86
CA TRP A 66 3.21 1.55 -8.65
C TRP A 66 1.98 2.50 -8.60
N GLU A 67 1.89 3.47 -7.67
CA GLU A 67 0.86 4.53 -7.70
C GLU A 67 1.18 5.64 -8.71
N ARG A 68 2.46 5.78 -9.10
CA ARG A 68 2.92 6.91 -9.92
C ARG A 68 2.63 6.81 -11.42
N GLY A 69 2.02 5.71 -11.88
CA GLY A 69 1.93 5.42 -13.31
C GLY A 69 3.32 5.24 -13.95
N ALA A 70 3.38 4.64 -15.13
CA ALA A 70 4.62 4.24 -15.80
C ALA A 70 5.60 5.37 -16.22
N ALA A 71 5.55 6.58 -15.64
CA ALA A 71 6.19 7.77 -16.19
C ALA A 71 7.02 8.65 -15.23
N VAL A 72 7.24 8.29 -13.96
CA VAL A 72 8.07 9.13 -13.06
C VAL A 72 9.27 8.36 -12.51
N ALA A 73 10.45 8.71 -13.01
CA ALA A 73 11.74 8.18 -12.59
C ALA A 73 11.92 8.31 -11.05
N PRO A 74 12.55 7.33 -10.38
CA PRO A 74 12.73 7.37 -8.94
C PRO A 74 13.63 8.55 -8.56
N THR A 75 13.07 9.55 -7.90
CA THR A 75 13.84 10.63 -7.29
C THR A 75 14.69 10.01 -6.18
N ARG A 76 16.00 9.86 -6.41
CA ARG A 76 16.93 9.49 -5.33
C ARG A 76 16.90 10.60 -4.29
N LEU A 77 16.37 10.30 -3.10
CA LEU A 77 16.53 11.18 -1.94
C LEU A 77 18.00 11.20 -1.55
N SER A 78 18.66 12.33 -1.79
CA SER A 78 20.02 12.61 -1.31
C SER A 78 19.96 12.78 0.20
N VAL A 79 20.41 11.77 0.94
CA VAL A 79 20.63 11.88 2.39
C VAL A 79 21.84 12.79 2.60
N ARG A 80 21.61 14.08 2.84
CA ARG A 80 22.66 14.97 3.35
C ARG A 80 22.88 14.64 4.82
N LYS A 81 23.99 13.96 5.10
CA LYS A 81 24.53 13.75 6.44
C LYS A 81 24.89 15.13 7.02
N ALA A 82 24.11 15.62 7.97
CA ALA A 82 24.47 16.79 8.75
C ALA A 82 25.62 16.39 9.69
N ALA A 83 26.82 16.90 9.40
CA ALA A 83 27.95 16.88 10.31
C ALA A 83 27.88 18.16 11.15
N ALA A 84 27.86 17.99 12.47
CA ALA A 84 28.25 18.97 13.47
C ALA A 84 29.05 18.22 14.54
#